data_AF-A0A2N0H846-F1
#
_entry.id   AF-A0A2N0H846-F1
#
_cell.length_a   1.000
_cell.length_b   1.000
_cell.length_c   1.000
_cell.angle_alpha   90.00
_cell.angle_beta   90.00
_cell.angle_gamma   90.00
#
_symmetry.space_group_name_H-M   'P 1'
#
loop_
_entity.id
_entity.type
_entity.pdbx_description
1 polymer ?
#
loop_
_entity_poly.entity_id
_entity_poly.type
_entity_poly.pdbx_seq_one_letter_code
_entity_poly.pdbx_strand_id
1 'polypeptide(L)'
;MNKKTVDVNLVFSKIGRCLVAAQRIELASGEILKFLAEYDKDLYNLTSEEFLKLAGKTQKTKMTLGNIFKLLKLNPNLVIEEELNSYLQKRNMLVHNFLTDYLHTVNVKQAKKAEYFCDDFLKHSALMESFFKGFLNFILLPPIPEDEEPYVEESLMTEDFYYFISHFIKYHPGEEI
;
A
#
# COMPACT_ATOMS: atom_id res chain seq x y z
N MET A 1 33.20 13.63 -28.63
CA MET A 1 32.11 13.67 -27.62
C MET A 1 31.19 12.49 -27.87
N ASN A 2 31.14 11.50 -26.96
CA ASN A 2 30.19 10.40 -27.09
C ASN A 2 28.77 10.93 -26.85
N LYS A 3 27.91 10.88 -27.87
CA LYS A 3 26.47 11.09 -27.71
C LYS A 3 25.96 9.99 -26.77
N LYS A 4 25.61 10.34 -25.53
CA LYS A 4 24.83 9.44 -24.67
C LYS A 4 23.51 9.16 -25.38
N THR A 5 23.39 7.98 -25.95
CA THR A 5 22.13 7.45 -26.47
C THR A 5 21.24 7.07 -25.30
N VAL A 6 19.94 7.34 -25.42
CA VAL A 6 18.94 6.89 -24.46
C VAL A 6 18.76 5.39 -24.66
N ASP A 7 18.90 4.61 -23.58
CA ASP A 7 18.47 3.21 -23.59
C ASP A 7 16.95 3.15 -23.35
N VAL A 8 16.20 3.18 -24.44
CA VAL A 8 14.74 3.17 -24.43
C VAL A 8 14.20 1.86 -23.82
N ASN A 9 14.91 0.74 -23.99
CA ASN A 9 14.51 -0.55 -23.43
C ASN A 9 14.61 -0.55 -21.90
N LEU A 10 15.64 0.08 -21.35
CA LEU A 10 15.78 0.27 -19.91
C LEU A 10 14.60 1.05 -19.32
N VAL A 11 14.21 2.16 -19.97
CA VAL A 11 13.09 2.99 -19.52
C VAL A 11 11.78 2.21 -19.54
N PHE A 12 11.47 1.50 -20.63
CA PHE A 12 10.26 0.67 -20.71
C PHE A 12 10.25 -0.48 -19.70
N SER A 13 11.40 -1.12 -19.48
CA SER A 13 11.55 -2.15 -18.45
C SER A 13 11.21 -1.60 -17.05
N LYS A 14 11.69 -0.40 -16.71
CA LYS A 14 11.37 0.26 -15.44
C LYS A 14 9.89 0.61 -15.31
N ILE A 15 9.24 1.07 -16.38
CA ILE A 15 7.79 1.34 -16.39
C ILE A 15 7.00 0.05 -16.14
N GLY A 16 7.36 -1.04 -16.83
CA GLY A 16 6.73 -2.34 -16.62
C GLY A 16 6.82 -2.80 -15.16
N ARG A 17 7.99 -2.63 -14.53
CA ARG A 17 8.18 -2.92 -13.10
C ARG A 17 7.30 -2.04 -12.21
N CYS A 18 7.14 -0.75 -12.52
CA CYS A 18 6.25 0.14 -11.76
C CYS A 18 4.79 -0.33 -11.85
N LEU A 19 4.32 -0.71 -13.04
CA LEU A 19 2.95 -1.21 -13.22
C LEU A 19 2.70 -2.50 -12.41
N VAL A 20 3.64 -3.44 -12.43
CA VAL A 20 3.56 -4.66 -11.63
C VAL A 20 3.54 -4.34 -10.13
N ALA A 21 4.39 -3.42 -9.66
CA ALA A 21 4.43 -3.01 -8.26
C ALA A 21 3.10 -2.38 -7.81
N ALA A 22 2.52 -1.51 -8.63
CA ALA A 22 1.21 -0.91 -8.36
C ALA A 22 0.10 -1.97 -8.25
N GLN A 23 0.12 -2.97 -9.14
CA GLN A 23 -0.86 -4.06 -9.12
C GLN A 23 -0.75 -4.93 -7.86
N ARG A 24 0.47 -5.21 -7.39
CA ARG A 24 0.70 -5.97 -6.14
C ARG A 24 0.11 -5.28 -4.93
N ILE A 25 0.27 -3.95 -4.85
CA ILE A 25 -0.31 -3.14 -3.78
C ILE A 25 -1.84 -3.11 -3.86
N GLU A 26 -2.41 -3.00 -5.08
CA GLU A 26 -3.87 -3.06 -5.27
C GLU A 26 -4.44 -4.41 -4.82
N LEU A 27 -3.74 -5.52 -5.08
CA LEU A 27 -4.13 -6.84 -4.59
C LEU A 27 -4.04 -6.92 -3.06
N ALA A 28 -2.89 -6.57 -2.47
CA ALA A 28 -2.69 -6.68 -1.02
C ALA A 28 -3.67 -5.80 -0.23
N SER A 29 -3.85 -4.55 -0.65
CA SER A 29 -4.80 -3.63 -0.01
C SER A 29 -6.26 -4.06 -0.19
N GLY A 30 -6.60 -4.72 -1.31
CA GLY A 30 -7.91 -5.32 -1.54
C GLY A 30 -8.19 -6.49 -0.60
N GLU A 31 -7.22 -7.38 -0.39
CA GLU A 31 -7.36 -8.50 0.56
C GLU A 31 -7.56 -8.02 1.99
N ILE A 32 -6.77 -7.03 2.45
CA ILE A 32 -6.94 -6.43 3.78
C ILE A 32 -8.36 -5.89 3.96
N LEU A 33 -8.84 -5.12 2.98
CA LEU A 33 -10.19 -4.55 3.05
C LEU A 33 -11.28 -5.63 3.08
N LYS A 34 -11.08 -6.73 2.34
CA LYS A 34 -11.99 -7.87 2.37
C LYS A 34 -12.02 -8.51 3.77
N PHE A 35 -10.85 -8.78 4.35
CA PHE A 35 -10.73 -9.35 5.69
C PHE A 35 -11.36 -8.44 6.76
N LEU A 36 -11.02 -7.15 6.77
CA LEU A 36 -11.59 -6.19 7.72
C LEU A 36 -13.12 -6.10 7.62
N ALA A 37 -13.69 -6.23 6.42
CA ALA A 37 -15.14 -6.19 6.25
C ALA A 37 -15.84 -7.52 6.60
N GLU A 38 -15.16 -8.66 6.43
CA GLU A 38 -15.71 -10.00 6.69
C GLU A 38 -15.64 -10.38 8.17
N TYR A 39 -14.53 -10.03 8.84
CA TYR A 39 -14.20 -10.46 10.20
C TYR A 39 -14.20 -9.31 11.22
N ASP A 40 -14.89 -8.21 10.92
CA ASP A 40 -14.96 -7.02 11.81
C ASP A 40 -15.33 -7.37 13.26
N LYS A 41 -16.26 -8.30 13.47
CA LYS A 41 -16.71 -8.72 14.80
C LYS A 41 -15.63 -9.44 15.61
N ASP A 42 -14.68 -10.06 14.93
CA ASP A 42 -13.55 -10.77 15.53
C ASP A 42 -12.36 -9.83 15.74
N LEU A 43 -12.34 -8.70 15.02
CA LEU A 43 -11.33 -7.66 15.01
C LEU A 43 -11.81 -6.44 15.80
N TYR A 44 -12.08 -6.62 17.10
CA TYR A 44 -12.62 -5.58 17.99
C TYR A 44 -11.86 -4.25 17.85
N ASN A 45 -12.61 -3.17 17.62
CA ASN A 45 -12.13 -1.79 17.52
C ASN A 45 -11.14 -1.50 16.37
N LEU A 46 -10.94 -2.41 15.41
CA LEU A 46 -10.10 -2.14 14.24
C LEU A 46 -10.81 -1.36 13.15
N THR A 47 -12.15 -1.31 13.13
CA THR A 47 -12.90 -0.53 12.14
C THR A 47 -13.98 0.35 12.78
N SER A 48 -14.50 1.31 12.01
CA SER A 48 -15.58 2.22 12.43
C SER A 48 -16.91 1.88 11.76
N GLU A 49 -18.04 2.30 12.33
CA GLU A 49 -19.36 2.13 11.68
C GLU A 49 -19.39 2.77 10.27
N GLU A 50 -18.71 3.91 10.09
CA GLU A 50 -18.59 4.57 8.80
C GLU A 50 -17.79 3.71 7.81
N PHE A 51 -16.67 3.14 8.23
CA PHE A 51 -15.89 2.19 7.44
C PHE A 51 -16.77 1.03 6.96
N LEU A 52 -17.47 0.35 7.87
CA LEU A 52 -18.29 -0.83 7.56
C LEU A 52 -19.43 -0.51 6.59
N LYS A 53 -20.11 0.62 6.81
CA LYS A 53 -21.20 1.09 5.94
C LYS A 53 -20.72 1.34 4.51
N LEU A 54 -19.50 1.85 4.34
CA LEU A 54 -18.93 2.12 3.03
C LEU A 54 -18.30 0.86 2.41
N ALA A 55 -17.62 0.03 3.19
CA ALA A 55 -17.05 -1.25 2.75
C ALA A 55 -18.14 -2.19 2.21
N GLY A 56 -19.26 -2.33 2.93
CA GLY A 56 -20.39 -3.18 2.50
C GLY A 56 -21.08 -2.72 1.22
N LYS A 57 -21.07 -1.42 0.90
CA LYS A 57 -21.53 -0.90 -0.40
C LYS A 57 -20.52 -1.21 -1.51
N THR A 58 -19.23 -1.20 -1.18
CA THR A 58 -18.14 -1.30 -2.16
C THR A 58 -17.91 -2.75 -2.60
N GLN A 59 -18.21 -3.77 -1.77
CA GLN A 59 -18.14 -5.19 -2.15
C GLN A 59 -18.96 -5.56 -3.42
N LYS A 60 -19.93 -4.73 -3.82
CA LYS A 60 -20.76 -4.93 -5.02
C LYS A 60 -20.20 -4.26 -6.29
N THR A 61 -19.08 -3.55 -6.21
CA THR A 61 -18.48 -2.79 -7.31
C THR A 61 -16.98 -3.04 -7.40
N LYS A 62 -16.37 -2.80 -8.58
CA LYS A 62 -14.92 -2.98 -8.76
C LYS A 62 -14.18 -1.97 -7.89
N MET A 63 -13.50 -2.45 -6.85
CA MET A 63 -12.69 -1.60 -5.96
C MET A 63 -11.45 -1.12 -6.70
N THR A 64 -11.25 0.19 -6.77
CA THR A 64 -10.01 0.79 -7.26
C THR A 64 -9.09 1.09 -6.08
N LEU A 65 -7.78 1.14 -6.29
CA LEU A 65 -6.83 1.52 -5.24
C LEU A 65 -7.20 2.84 -4.52
N GLY A 66 -7.73 3.82 -5.26
CA GLY A 66 -8.20 5.07 -4.66
C GLY A 66 -9.36 4.88 -3.68
N ASN A 67 -10.33 4.02 -4.03
CA ASN A 67 -11.43 3.68 -3.12
C ASN A 67 -10.95 2.85 -1.93
N ILE A 68 -10.02 1.91 -2.15
CA ILE A 68 -9.44 1.10 -1.09
C ILE A 68 -8.71 2.00 -0.09
N PHE A 69 -7.86 2.92 -0.57
CA PHE A 69 -7.13 3.83 0.31
C PHE A 69 -8.08 4.78 1.04
N LYS A 70 -9.14 5.25 0.38
CA LYS A 70 -10.17 6.05 1.06
C LYS A 70 -10.80 5.27 2.22
N LEU A 71 -11.13 4.00 2.01
CA LEU A 71 -11.69 3.15 3.06
C LEU A 71 -10.69 2.90 4.18
N LEU A 72 -9.45 2.52 3.84
CA LEU A 72 -8.41 2.26 4.83
C LEU A 72 -8.13 3.47 5.73
N LYS A 73 -8.21 4.71 5.22
CA LYS A 73 -8.09 5.92 6.07
C LYS A 73 -9.20 6.11 7.10
N LEU A 74 -10.37 5.49 6.89
CA LEU A 74 -11.46 5.51 7.86
C LEU A 74 -11.26 4.48 8.98
N ASN A 75 -10.18 3.69 8.91
CA ASN A 75 -9.74 2.82 10.01
C ASN A 75 -9.10 3.71 11.09
N PRO A 76 -9.67 3.76 12.31
CA PRO A 76 -9.21 4.67 13.37
C PRO A 76 -7.79 4.38 13.86
N ASN A 77 -7.27 3.16 13.64
CA ASN A 77 -5.92 2.77 14.10
C ASN A 77 -4.86 2.87 12.98
N LEU A 78 -5.22 3.35 11.79
CA LEU A 78 -4.32 3.40 10.65
C LEU A 78 -3.62 4.77 10.52
N VAL A 79 -2.33 4.84 10.85
CA VAL A 79 -1.56 6.10 10.88
C VAL A 79 -0.66 6.35 9.65
N ILE A 80 -1.00 5.79 8.49
CA ILE A 80 -0.21 5.93 7.24
C ILE A 80 -0.88 6.81 6.18
N GLU A 81 -1.78 7.72 6.58
CA GLU A 81 -2.59 8.49 5.64
C GLU A 81 -1.74 9.32 4.65
N GLU A 82 -0.67 9.96 5.12
CA GLU A 82 0.20 10.79 4.28
C GLU A 82 0.94 9.95 3.23
N GLU A 83 1.44 8.78 3.62
CA GLU A 83 2.10 7.83 2.73
C GLU A 83 1.11 7.29 1.69
N LEU A 84 -0.12 6.94 2.08
CA LEU A 84 -1.19 6.54 1.16
C LEU A 84 -1.52 7.65 0.16
N ASN A 85 -1.61 8.91 0.61
CA ASN A 85 -1.86 10.07 -0.24
C ASN A 85 -0.74 10.25 -1.27
N SER A 86 0.51 10.27 -0.79
CA SER A 86 1.70 10.40 -1.62
C SER A 86 1.79 9.26 -2.65
N TYR A 87 1.49 8.03 -2.23
CA TYR A 87 1.50 6.88 -3.12
C TYR A 87 0.42 6.99 -4.20
N LEU A 88 -0.81 7.32 -3.80
CA LEU A 88 -1.93 7.47 -4.73
C LEU A 88 -1.67 8.56 -5.78
N GLN A 89 -1.05 9.68 -5.39
CA GLN A 89 -0.64 10.73 -6.32
C GLN A 89 0.37 10.21 -7.35
N LYS A 90 1.44 9.54 -6.91
CA LYS A 90 2.44 8.97 -7.83
C LYS A 90 1.83 7.90 -8.74
N ARG A 91 0.94 7.05 -8.21
CA ARG A 91 0.23 6.03 -9.00
C ARG A 91 -0.67 6.65 -10.05
N ASN A 92 -1.39 7.72 -9.72
CA ASN A 92 -2.22 8.43 -10.69
C ASN A 92 -1.37 9.11 -11.77
N MET A 93 -0.21 9.67 -11.40
CA MET A 93 0.76 10.17 -12.37
C MET A 93 1.25 9.04 -13.29
N LEU A 94 1.60 7.87 -12.74
CA LEU A 94 2.03 6.70 -13.50
C LEU A 94 0.98 6.25 -14.54
N VAL A 95 -0.29 6.19 -14.12
CA VAL A 95 -1.38 5.66 -14.97
C VAL A 95 -1.88 6.66 -15.99
N HIS A 96 -2.01 7.94 -15.62
CA HIS A 96 -2.72 8.92 -16.45
C HIS A 96 -1.80 9.88 -17.20
N ASN A 97 -0.67 10.26 -16.58
CA ASN A 97 0.15 11.37 -17.09
C ASN A 97 1.56 10.94 -17.48
N PHE A 98 1.97 9.70 -17.20
CA PHE A 98 3.36 9.30 -17.33
C PHE A 98 3.88 9.41 -18.77
N LEU A 99 3.08 8.95 -19.74
CA LEU A 99 3.45 9.01 -21.15
C LEU A 99 3.59 10.47 -21.62
N THR A 100 2.66 11.34 -21.24
CA THR A 100 2.66 12.75 -21.62
C THR A 100 3.78 13.52 -20.94
N ASP A 101 4.03 13.25 -19.65
CA ASP A 101 4.96 14.05 -18.84
C ASP A 101 6.42 13.65 -19.08
N TYR A 102 6.66 12.36 -19.35
CA TYR A 102 8.02 11.80 -19.39
C TYR A 102 8.44 11.22 -20.74
N LEU A 103 7.52 10.91 -21.66
CA LEU A 103 7.84 10.23 -22.92
C LEU A 103 7.39 10.95 -24.21
N HIS A 104 6.76 12.14 -24.12
CA HIS A 104 6.29 12.88 -25.31
C HIS A 104 7.43 13.33 -26.25
N THR A 105 8.64 13.53 -25.72
CA THR A 105 9.86 13.82 -26.50
C THR A 105 11.01 12.97 -25.97
N VAL A 106 11.34 11.86 -26.64
CA VAL A 106 12.40 10.95 -26.19
C VAL A 106 13.77 11.62 -26.38
N ASN A 107 14.25 12.28 -25.34
CA ASN A 107 15.59 12.83 -25.24
C ASN A 107 16.26 12.42 -23.91
N VAL A 108 17.57 12.61 -23.80
CA VAL A 108 18.35 12.17 -22.63
C VAL A 108 17.85 12.77 -21.30
N LYS A 109 17.35 14.01 -21.31
CA LYS A 109 16.84 14.67 -20.11
C LYS A 109 15.50 14.05 -19.68
N GLN A 110 14.62 13.79 -20.62
CA GLN A 110 13.32 13.16 -20.37
C GLN A 110 13.47 11.71 -19.91
N ALA A 111 14.33 10.93 -20.57
CA ALA A 111 14.64 9.57 -20.16
C ALA A 111 15.14 9.49 -18.71
N LYS A 112 16.06 10.38 -18.32
CA LYS A 112 16.53 10.46 -16.93
C LYS A 112 15.43 10.83 -15.93
N LYS A 113 14.52 11.73 -16.30
CA LYS A 113 13.36 12.07 -15.46
C LYS A 113 12.42 10.86 -15.30
N ALA A 114 12.19 10.13 -16.38
CA ALA A 114 11.38 8.91 -16.37
C ALA A 114 12.01 7.84 -15.47
N GLU A 115 13.32 7.62 -15.60
CA GLU A 115 14.07 6.69 -14.74
C GLU A 115 14.01 7.11 -13.27
N TYR A 116 14.22 8.39 -12.96
CA TYR A 116 14.15 8.90 -11.59
C TYR A 116 12.77 8.70 -10.98
N PHE A 117 11.70 9.03 -11.73
CA PHE A 117 10.34 8.76 -11.29
C PHE A 117 10.14 7.27 -11.02
N CYS A 118 10.58 6.40 -11.93
CA CYS A 118 10.40 4.95 -11.76
C CYS A 118 11.14 4.44 -10.52
N ASP A 119 12.38 4.89 -10.29
CA ASP A 119 13.17 4.47 -9.13
C ASP A 119 12.55 4.95 -7.81
N ASP A 120 12.04 6.18 -7.77
CA ASP A 120 11.31 6.72 -6.62
C ASP A 120 9.97 5.98 -6.39
N PHE A 121 9.20 5.73 -7.45
CA PHE A 121 7.94 5.00 -7.38
C PHE A 121 8.13 3.56 -6.90
N LEU A 122 9.17 2.87 -7.38
CA LEU A 122 9.48 1.51 -6.97
C LEU A 122 9.89 1.43 -5.50
N LYS A 123 10.68 2.40 -5.01
CA LYS A 123 11.02 2.50 -3.58
C LYS A 123 9.77 2.71 -2.73
N HIS A 124 8.91 3.65 -3.13
CA HIS A 124 7.68 3.90 -2.40
C HIS A 124 6.72 2.69 -2.44
N SER A 125 6.66 1.99 -3.59
CA SER A 125 5.89 0.76 -3.72
C SER A 125 6.41 -0.34 -2.80
N ALA A 126 7.72 -0.51 -2.65
CA ALA A 126 8.27 -1.49 -1.73
C ALA A 126 7.85 -1.23 -0.27
N LEU A 127 7.86 0.04 0.16
CA LEU A 127 7.38 0.42 1.49
C LEU A 127 5.90 0.14 1.69
N MET A 128 5.05 0.53 0.72
CA MET A 128 3.62 0.25 0.79
C MET A 128 3.32 -1.25 0.76
N GLU A 129 4.03 -2.01 -0.07
CA GLU A 129 3.87 -3.46 -0.12
C GLU A 129 4.26 -4.12 1.22
N SER A 130 5.38 -3.70 1.81
CA SER A 130 5.83 -4.16 3.12
C SER A 130 4.79 -3.84 4.21
N PHE A 131 4.27 -2.62 4.22
CA PHE A 131 3.20 -2.20 5.12
C PHE A 131 1.97 -3.11 5.00
N PHE A 132 1.46 -3.31 3.78
CA PHE A 132 0.25 -4.10 3.56
C PHE A 132 0.46 -5.59 3.86
N LYS A 133 1.63 -6.14 3.57
CA LYS A 133 1.95 -7.51 3.98
C LYS A 133 2.00 -7.67 5.50
N GLY A 134 2.64 -6.73 6.20
CA GLY A 134 2.65 -6.74 7.64
C GLY A 134 1.26 -6.60 8.25
N PHE A 135 0.42 -5.75 7.66
CA PHE A 135 -0.97 -5.62 8.07
C PHE A 135 -1.75 -6.92 7.82
N LEU A 136 -1.55 -7.56 6.67
CA LEU A 136 -2.16 -8.86 6.39
C LEU A 136 -1.71 -9.92 7.39
N ASN A 137 -0.42 -9.96 7.76
CA ASN A 137 0.08 -10.87 8.78
C ASN A 137 -0.59 -10.60 10.14
N PHE A 138 -0.74 -9.33 10.52
CA PHE A 138 -1.40 -8.93 11.77
C PHE A 138 -2.86 -9.38 11.85
N ILE A 139 -3.66 -9.14 10.80
CA ILE A 139 -5.07 -9.55 10.81
C ILE A 139 -5.28 -11.06 10.68
N LEU A 140 -4.26 -11.80 10.23
CA LEU A 140 -4.27 -13.25 10.15
C LEU A 140 -3.80 -13.94 11.44
N LEU A 141 -3.34 -13.17 12.44
CA LEU A 141 -3.00 -13.73 13.75
C LEU A 141 -4.27 -14.34 14.38
N PRO A 142 -4.21 -15.59 14.86
CA PRO A 142 -5.35 -16.18 15.54
C PRO A 142 -5.67 -15.40 16.82
N PRO A 143 -6.95 -15.26 17.20
CA PRO A 143 -7.30 -14.73 18.51
C PRO A 143 -6.68 -15.61 19.59
N ILE A 144 -6.03 -14.99 20.57
CA ILE A 144 -5.46 -15.69 21.73
C ILE A 144 -6.61 -15.88 22.74
N PRO A 145 -6.99 -17.12 23.09
CA PRO A 145 -7.96 -17.37 24.15
C PRO A 145 -7.49 -16.73 25.48
N GLU A 146 -8.43 -16.23 26.30
CA GLU A 146 -8.11 -15.57 27.59
C GLU A 146 -7.26 -16.46 28.54
N ASP A 147 -7.31 -17.77 28.33
CA ASP A 147 -6.71 -18.79 29.20
C ASP A 147 -5.37 -19.32 28.66
N GLU A 148 -4.96 -18.91 27.46
CA GLU A 148 -3.77 -19.43 26.77
C GLU A 148 -2.63 -18.40 26.73
N GLU A 149 -1.39 -18.88 26.85
CA GLU A 149 -0.25 -18.03 26.56
C GLU A 149 -0.26 -17.61 25.08
N PRO A 150 0.18 -16.39 24.74
CA PRO A 150 0.25 -15.92 23.36
C PRO A 150 1.11 -16.84 22.50
N TYR A 151 0.49 -17.80 21.82
CA TYR A 151 1.16 -18.55 20.77
C TYR A 151 1.07 -17.75 19.48
N VAL A 152 2.14 -17.01 19.19
CA VAL A 152 2.27 -16.39 17.88
C VAL A 152 3.11 -17.31 17.01
N GLU A 153 2.54 -17.74 15.87
CA GLU A 153 3.29 -18.48 14.88
C GLU A 153 4.45 -17.60 14.37
N GLU A 154 5.69 -17.97 14.69
CA GLU A 154 6.89 -17.18 14.32
C GLU A 154 6.99 -16.93 12.80
N SER A 155 6.37 -17.80 11.99
CA SER A 155 6.29 -17.66 10.53
C SER A 155 5.58 -16.37 10.08
N LEU A 156 4.69 -15.81 10.92
CA LEU A 156 3.95 -14.58 10.66
C LEU A 156 4.72 -13.32 11.11
N MET A 157 5.73 -13.48 11.99
CA MET A 157 6.57 -12.41 12.54
C MET A 157 7.70 -12.01 11.58
N THR A 158 7.34 -11.61 10.37
CA THR A 158 8.30 -11.24 9.32
C THR A 158 8.82 -9.80 9.50
N GLU A 159 9.86 -9.41 8.74
CA GLU A 159 10.30 -8.01 8.67
C GLU A 159 9.15 -7.05 8.28
N ASP A 160 8.25 -7.51 7.40
CA ASP A 160 7.06 -6.77 7.00
C ASP A 160 6.10 -6.57 8.17
N PHE A 161 5.91 -7.60 9.01
CA PHE A 161 5.11 -7.51 10.23
C PHE A 161 5.69 -6.47 11.20
N TYR A 162 7.00 -6.53 11.49
CA TYR A 162 7.64 -5.53 12.35
C TYR A 162 7.59 -4.12 11.76
N TYR A 163 7.74 -4.00 10.44
CA TYR A 163 7.56 -2.73 9.74
C TYR A 163 6.14 -2.19 9.95
N PHE A 164 5.11 -2.99 9.73
CA PHE A 164 3.72 -2.62 10.02
C PHE A 164 3.52 -2.22 11.47
N ILE A 165 3.93 -3.05 12.43
CA ILE A 165 3.77 -2.77 13.88
C ILE A 165 4.44 -1.46 14.28
N SER A 166 5.65 -1.17 13.78
CA SER A 166 6.34 0.09 14.08
C SER A 166 5.60 1.34 13.56
N HIS A 167 4.80 1.18 12.50
CA HIS A 167 3.96 2.24 11.98
C HIS A 167 2.61 2.27 12.70
N PHE A 168 1.99 1.11 12.97
CA PHE A 168 0.72 0.98 13.68
C PHE A 168 0.80 1.49 15.14
N ILE A 169 1.85 1.12 15.87
CA ILE A 169 2.12 1.55 17.26
C ILE A 169 2.83 2.92 17.26
N LYS A 170 2.44 3.86 16.40
CA LYS A 170 2.81 5.27 16.63
C LYS A 170 1.97 5.77 17.81
N TYR A 171 2.45 5.38 19.00
CA TYR A 171 2.13 5.77 20.35
C TYR A 171 1.33 7.08 20.39
N HIS A 172 0.07 7.03 20.80
CA HIS A 172 -0.63 8.18 21.38
C HIS A 172 -0.12 8.31 22.82
N PRO A 173 0.87 9.16 23.13
CA PRO A 173 1.33 9.35 24.49
C PRO A 173 0.29 10.26 25.15
N GLY A 174 -0.79 9.70 25.68
CA GLY A 174 -1.78 10.51 26.40
C GLY A 174 -3.20 9.97 26.55
N GLU A 175 -3.56 8.83 25.95
CA GLU A 175 -4.87 8.22 26.21
C GLU A 175 -4.68 6.97 27.05
N GLU A 176 -4.91 7.11 28.36
CA GLU A 176 -5.03 5.99 29.29
C GLU A 176 -6.25 5.14 28.91
N ILE A 177 -6.09 3.82 28.95
CA ILE A 177 -7.15 2.81 28.79
C ILE A 177 -8.04 2.81 30.03
#